data_AF-A0AAN6ECW9-F1
#
_entry.id   AF-A0AAN6ECW9-F1
#
_cell.length_a   1.000
_cell.length_b   1.000
_cell.length_c   1.000
_cell.angle_alpha   90.00
_cell.angle_beta   90.00
_cell.angle_gamma   90.00
#
_symmetry.space_group_name_H-M   'P 1'
#
loop_
_entity.id
_entity.type
_entity.pdbx_description
1 polymer ?
#
loop_
_entity_poly.entity_id
_entity_poly.type
_entity_poly.pdbx_seq_one_letter_code
_entity_poly.pdbx_strand_id
1 'polypeptide(L)'
;MNDVLCDEGAAKKETEEAVRQSVLGVFIDAIVPSLLRLAEPTVAMTCAAESARLASVAEDFAALNERALGCFNNFLLVIEESLKAWFRMHADRVDAWWRFLIGVAERLVGSAADADPAAADRRLRYMVLDRAIGCMWTLARGVGGEVPATPDQIEGLIFVCSTAPGHALRVKAVGVLGNIARRQPGHVDANRRIGLFLVDHVIAASLQANAQPGGTCAAVEPVAEALDLLFDIYGDMAYDYDEPVFVREKLLPRLRQMLAPMRSLCKTVDRRKHRSLRDRCDLATQNLRAFIEYKATERK
;
A
#
# COMPACT_ATOMS: atom_id res chain seq x y z
N MET A 1 32.52 22.07 -1.72
CA MET A 1 31.05 22.21 -1.94
C MET A 1 30.70 22.30 -3.43
N ASN A 2 31.51 22.98 -4.27
CA ASN A 2 31.29 22.99 -5.73
C ASN A 2 31.64 21.67 -6.45
N ASP A 3 32.64 20.90 -5.99
CA ASP A 3 33.00 19.62 -6.64
C ASP A 3 31.95 18.51 -6.48
N VAL A 4 31.22 18.48 -5.36
CA VAL A 4 30.17 17.47 -5.10
C VAL A 4 28.92 17.71 -5.96
N LEU A 5 28.60 18.99 -6.23
CA LEU A 5 27.46 19.36 -7.08
C LEU A 5 27.74 19.12 -8.58
N CYS A 6 29.00 19.21 -9.00
CA CYS A 6 29.40 18.87 -10.37
C CYS A 6 29.29 17.36 -10.65
N ASP A 7 29.60 16.53 -9.66
CA ASP A 7 29.58 15.06 -9.77
C ASP A 7 28.16 14.50 -9.82
N GLU A 8 27.24 15.03 -9.00
CA GLU A 8 25.81 14.67 -9.04
C GLU A 8 25.13 15.05 -10.38
N GLY A 9 25.51 16.20 -10.95
CA GLY A 9 24.98 16.66 -12.24
C GLY A 9 25.43 15.83 -13.43
N ALA A 10 26.65 15.29 -13.38
CA ALA A 10 27.20 14.41 -14.42
C ALA A 10 26.57 13.01 -14.33
N ALA A 11 26.48 12.42 -13.13
CA ALA A 11 25.85 11.12 -12.90
C ALA A 11 24.35 11.12 -13.26
N LYS A 12 23.64 12.22 -12.98
CA LYS A 12 22.25 12.42 -13.40
C LYS A 12 22.10 12.41 -14.93
N LYS A 13 22.97 13.13 -15.65
CA LYS A 13 22.95 13.20 -17.12
C LYS A 13 23.26 11.87 -17.78
N GLU A 14 24.25 11.12 -17.27
CA GLU A 14 24.59 9.79 -17.82
C GLU A 14 23.46 8.78 -17.60
N THR A 15 22.83 8.81 -16.42
CA THR A 15 21.67 7.95 -16.12
C THR A 15 20.46 8.30 -16.98
N GLU A 16 20.18 9.60 -17.18
CA GLU A 16 19.09 10.06 -18.05
C GLU A 16 19.30 9.63 -19.51
N GLU A 17 20.51 9.81 -20.05
CA GLU A 17 20.81 9.44 -21.44
C GLU A 17 20.74 7.92 -21.63
N ALA A 18 21.26 7.13 -20.67
CA ALA A 18 21.16 5.68 -20.70
C ALA A 18 19.70 5.19 -20.63
N VAL A 19 18.87 5.78 -19.76
CA VAL A 19 17.44 5.43 -19.68
C VAL A 19 16.73 5.81 -20.97
N ARG A 20 16.97 7.02 -21.50
CA ARG A 20 16.34 7.52 -22.73
C ARG A 20 16.65 6.66 -23.96
N GLN A 21 17.89 6.18 -24.07
CA GLN A 21 18.32 5.32 -25.17
C GLN A 21 17.91 3.84 -24.98
N SER A 22 17.44 3.48 -23.78
CA SER A 22 16.99 2.12 -23.48
C SER A 22 15.52 1.88 -23.82
N VAL A 23 15.12 0.60 -23.79
CA VAL A 23 13.71 0.18 -23.85
C VAL A 23 12.87 0.85 -22.75
N LEU A 24 13.46 1.19 -21.60
CA LEU A 24 12.75 1.85 -20.50
C LEU A 24 12.36 3.28 -20.87
N GLY A 25 13.20 4.02 -21.59
CA GLY A 25 12.87 5.36 -22.08
C GLY A 25 11.66 5.36 -22.99
N VAL A 26 11.61 4.42 -23.95
CA VAL A 26 10.44 4.21 -24.82
C VAL A 26 9.20 3.86 -23.99
N PHE A 27 9.36 3.00 -22.98
CA PHE A 27 8.24 2.61 -22.12
C PHE A 27 7.68 3.82 -21.36
N ILE A 28 8.56 4.63 -20.76
CA ILE A 28 8.19 5.81 -19.99
C ILE A 28 7.51 6.86 -20.87
N ASP A 29 8.09 7.19 -22.03
CA ASP A 29 7.65 8.36 -22.80
C ASP A 29 6.50 8.04 -23.77
N ALA A 30 6.38 6.80 -24.26
CA ALA A 30 5.35 6.42 -25.23
C ALA A 30 4.28 5.47 -24.67
N ILE A 31 4.69 4.47 -23.89
CA ILE A 31 3.79 3.38 -23.46
C ILE A 31 3.01 3.78 -22.21
N VAL A 32 3.67 4.31 -21.17
CA VAL A 32 3.00 4.70 -19.92
C VAL A 32 1.84 5.68 -20.16
N PRO A 33 1.97 6.77 -20.96
CA PRO A 33 0.84 7.66 -21.21
C PRO A 33 -0.36 6.95 -21.85
N SER A 34 -0.11 5.97 -22.72
CA SER A 34 -1.15 5.16 -23.35
C SER A 34 -1.80 4.21 -22.35
N LEU A 35 -1.01 3.57 -21.48
CA LEU A 35 -1.52 2.72 -20.41
C LEU A 35 -2.38 3.50 -19.41
N LEU A 36 -1.95 4.70 -18.99
CA LEU A 36 -2.73 5.52 -18.06
C LEU A 36 -4.06 5.95 -18.68
N ARG A 37 -4.09 6.28 -19.97
CA ARG A 37 -5.35 6.57 -20.68
C ARG A 37 -6.28 5.36 -20.71
N LEU A 38 -5.74 4.17 -20.95
CA LEU A 38 -6.51 2.91 -20.95
C LEU A 38 -6.89 2.43 -19.55
N ALA A 39 -6.27 2.98 -18.50
CA ALA A 39 -6.55 2.64 -17.11
C ALA A 39 -7.62 3.54 -16.47
N GLU A 40 -8.04 4.60 -17.14
CA GLU A 40 -9.02 5.55 -16.62
C GLU A 40 -10.43 4.92 -16.56
N PRO A 41 -11.05 4.80 -15.38
CA PRO A 41 -12.39 4.25 -15.25
C PRO A 41 -13.40 5.02 -16.08
N THR A 42 -14.14 4.31 -16.93
CA THR A 42 -15.18 4.90 -17.78
C THR A 42 -16.49 5.04 -17.02
N VAL A 43 -17.36 5.96 -17.48
CA VAL A 43 -18.69 6.20 -16.88
C VAL A 43 -19.53 4.91 -16.82
N ALA A 44 -19.38 4.03 -17.80
CA ALA A 44 -20.03 2.72 -17.85
C ALA A 44 -19.66 1.81 -16.67
N MET A 45 -18.51 2.01 -16.03
CA MET A 45 -18.10 1.28 -14.83
C MET A 45 -18.56 1.92 -13.52
N THR A 46 -18.88 3.22 -13.55
CA THR A 46 -19.29 3.98 -12.37
C THR A 46 -20.81 4.11 -12.23
N CYS A 47 -21.56 3.76 -13.28
CA CYS A 47 -23.02 3.75 -13.32
C CYS A 47 -23.56 2.33 -13.25
N ALA A 48 -24.65 2.11 -12.53
CA ALA A 48 -25.32 0.81 -12.49
C ALA A 48 -25.83 0.44 -13.89
N ALA A 49 -25.36 -0.69 -14.44
CA ALA A 49 -25.79 -1.14 -15.74
C ALA A 49 -27.27 -1.58 -15.70
N GLU A 50 -28.15 -0.78 -16.30
CA GLU A 50 -29.60 -1.07 -16.37
C GLU A 50 -29.96 -2.17 -17.39
N SER A 51 -29.04 -2.56 -18.27
CA SER A 51 -29.26 -3.60 -19.28
C SER A 51 -28.11 -4.61 -19.37
N ALA A 52 -28.42 -5.84 -19.78
CA ALA A 52 -27.43 -6.91 -19.94
C ALA A 52 -26.33 -6.58 -20.97
N ARG A 53 -26.63 -5.80 -22.01
CA ARG A 53 -25.62 -5.34 -22.99
C ARG A 53 -24.64 -4.35 -22.36
N LEU A 54 -25.14 -3.42 -21.53
CA LEU A 54 -24.29 -2.48 -20.81
C LEU A 54 -23.42 -3.19 -19.76
N ALA A 55 -23.94 -4.26 -19.13
CA ALA A 55 -23.18 -5.07 -18.20
C ALA A 55 -21.97 -5.76 -18.86
N SER A 56 -22.15 -6.39 -20.03
CA SER A 56 -21.05 -7.00 -20.79
C SER A 56 -19.98 -5.98 -21.19
N VAL A 57 -20.40 -4.79 -21.61
CA VAL A 57 -19.46 -3.71 -21.98
C VAL A 57 -18.70 -3.19 -20.75
N ALA A 58 -19.36 -3.08 -19.60
CA ALA A 58 -18.71 -2.69 -18.34
C ALA A 58 -17.67 -3.74 -17.90
N GLU A 59 -17.94 -5.03 -18.08
CA GLU A 59 -16.97 -6.11 -17.84
C GLU A 59 -15.73 -5.99 -18.74
N ASP A 60 -15.92 -5.73 -20.03
CA ASP A 60 -14.83 -5.55 -20.98
C ASP A 60 -13.95 -4.33 -20.63
N PHE A 61 -14.57 -3.20 -20.26
CA PHE A 61 -13.84 -2.03 -19.78
C PHE A 61 -13.12 -2.28 -18.47
N ALA A 62 -13.74 -3.00 -17.53
CA ALA A 62 -13.10 -3.36 -16.27
C ALA A 62 -11.86 -4.22 -16.50
N ALA A 63 -11.95 -5.19 -17.42
CA ALA A 63 -10.83 -6.05 -17.79
C ALA A 63 -9.72 -5.27 -18.53
N LEU A 64 -10.09 -4.29 -19.37
CA LEU A 64 -9.12 -3.40 -20.02
C LEU A 64 -8.36 -2.56 -19.00
N ASN A 65 -9.09 -1.92 -18.08
CA ASN A 65 -8.52 -1.07 -17.02
C ASN A 65 -7.61 -1.88 -16.08
N GLU A 66 -8.06 -3.07 -15.67
CA GLU A 66 -7.29 -4.01 -14.83
C GLU A 66 -5.96 -4.40 -15.48
N ARG A 67 -5.99 -4.73 -16.78
CA ARG A 67 -4.78 -5.11 -17.53
C ARG A 67 -3.85 -3.93 -17.75
N ALA A 68 -4.38 -2.76 -18.08
CA ALA A 68 -3.59 -1.55 -18.26
C ALA A 68 -2.84 -1.18 -16.96
N LEU A 69 -3.54 -1.18 -15.82
CA LEU A 69 -2.93 -1.00 -14.50
C LEU A 69 -1.98 -2.14 -14.14
N GLY A 70 -2.28 -3.38 -14.51
CA GLY A 70 -1.39 -4.52 -14.31
C GLY A 70 -0.05 -4.36 -15.05
N CYS A 71 -0.09 -3.95 -16.32
CA CYS A 71 1.10 -3.64 -17.10
C CYS A 71 1.88 -2.47 -16.48
N PHE A 72 1.19 -1.42 -16.05
CA PHE A 72 1.83 -0.29 -15.40
C PHE A 72 2.48 -0.68 -14.06
N ASN A 73 1.82 -1.50 -13.23
CA ASN A 73 2.39 -1.99 -11.99
C ASN A 73 3.65 -2.82 -12.22
N ASN A 74 3.65 -3.71 -13.22
CA ASN A 74 4.83 -4.50 -13.56
C ASN A 74 6.00 -3.62 -13.97
N PHE A 75 5.73 -2.58 -14.74
CA PHE A 75 6.73 -1.57 -15.09
C PHE A 75 7.26 -0.83 -13.85
N LEU A 76 6.38 -0.40 -12.95
CA LEU A 76 6.78 0.25 -11.69
C LEU A 76 7.65 -0.67 -10.83
N LEU A 77 7.35 -1.97 -10.77
CA LEU A 77 8.14 -2.96 -10.02
C LEU A 77 9.56 -3.08 -10.59
N VAL A 78 9.69 -3.14 -11.91
CA VAL A 78 11.00 -3.19 -12.58
C VAL A 78 11.82 -1.93 -12.29
N ILE A 79 11.20 -0.75 -12.36
CA ILE A 79 11.90 0.51 -12.03
C ILE A 79 12.26 0.57 -10.54
N GLU A 80 11.40 0.09 -9.65
CA GLU A 80 11.70 0.09 -8.20
C GLU A 80 12.89 -0.78 -7.85
N GLU A 81 13.02 -1.95 -8.48
CA GLU A 81 14.13 -2.86 -8.25
C GLU A 81 15.43 -2.39 -8.92
N SER A 82 15.35 -1.90 -10.16
CA SER A 82 16.55 -1.64 -10.99
C SER A 82 16.99 -0.18 -11.02
N LEU A 83 16.08 0.77 -10.78
CA LEU A 83 16.28 2.20 -11.04
C LEU A 83 15.66 3.06 -9.93
N LYS A 84 15.81 2.70 -8.66
CA LYS A 84 15.20 3.43 -7.54
C LYS A 84 15.51 4.93 -7.51
N ALA A 85 16.73 5.34 -7.90
CA ALA A 85 17.11 6.75 -8.00
C ALA A 85 16.27 7.52 -9.03
N TRP A 86 15.74 6.86 -10.06
CA TRP A 86 14.91 7.46 -11.10
C TRP A 86 13.67 8.15 -10.52
N PHE A 87 13.02 7.54 -9.54
CA PHE A 87 11.84 8.11 -8.87
C PHE A 87 12.13 9.46 -8.22
N ARG A 88 13.30 9.62 -7.60
CA ARG A 88 13.72 10.89 -6.98
C ARG A 88 14.05 11.95 -8.02
N MET A 89 14.67 11.54 -9.13
CA MET A 89 15.03 12.46 -10.21
C MET A 89 13.83 13.01 -10.99
N HIS A 90 12.72 12.26 -11.02
CA HIS A 90 11.51 12.55 -11.78
C HIS A 90 10.29 12.72 -10.85
N ALA A 91 10.45 13.52 -9.80
CA ALA A 91 9.42 13.74 -8.79
C ALA A 91 8.10 14.29 -9.38
N ASP A 92 8.17 15.09 -10.44
CA ASP A 92 7.03 15.60 -11.19
C ASP A 92 6.20 14.47 -11.84
N ARG A 93 6.87 13.46 -12.40
CA ARG A 93 6.21 12.29 -12.99
C ARG A 93 5.58 11.41 -11.92
N VAL A 94 6.29 11.19 -10.81
CA VAL A 94 5.75 10.46 -9.64
C VAL A 94 4.49 11.14 -9.13
N ASP A 95 4.54 12.45 -8.94
CA ASP A 95 3.41 13.25 -8.46
C ASP A 95 2.22 13.17 -9.42
N ALA A 96 2.45 13.27 -10.74
CA ALA A 96 1.41 13.07 -11.75
C ALA A 96 0.80 11.66 -11.70
N TRP A 97 1.64 10.62 -11.58
CA TRP A 97 1.17 9.22 -11.49
C TRP A 97 0.41 8.95 -10.19
N TRP A 98 0.88 9.51 -9.07
CA TRP A 98 0.18 9.41 -7.78
C TRP A 98 -1.21 10.03 -7.86
N ARG A 99 -1.33 11.26 -8.35
CA ARG A 99 -2.63 11.93 -8.52
C ARG A 99 -3.56 11.16 -9.45
N PHE A 100 -3.03 10.61 -10.54
CA PHE A 100 -3.82 9.77 -11.44
C PHE A 100 -4.38 8.55 -10.71
N LEU A 101 -3.52 7.79 -10.00
CA LEU A 101 -3.91 6.57 -9.30
C LEU A 101 -4.92 6.84 -8.18
N ILE A 102 -4.73 7.93 -7.42
CA ILE A 102 -5.70 8.40 -6.43
C ILE A 102 -7.04 8.70 -7.10
N GLY A 103 -7.05 9.46 -8.20
CA GLY A 103 -8.28 9.79 -8.91
C GLY A 103 -9.02 8.56 -9.43
N VAL A 104 -8.28 7.53 -9.87
CA VAL A 104 -8.85 6.21 -10.21
C VAL A 104 -9.50 5.58 -8.98
N ALA A 105 -8.79 5.53 -7.85
CA ALA A 105 -9.31 4.93 -6.62
C ALA A 105 -10.54 5.66 -6.07
N GLU A 106 -10.51 6.99 -6.02
CA GLU A 106 -11.62 7.83 -5.54
C GLU A 106 -12.88 7.64 -6.39
N ARG A 107 -12.76 7.56 -7.72
CA ARG A 107 -13.92 7.29 -8.60
C ARG A 107 -14.55 5.92 -8.34
N LEU A 108 -13.73 4.91 -8.07
CA LEU A 108 -14.19 3.54 -7.80
C LEU A 108 -14.80 3.39 -6.40
N VAL A 109 -14.30 4.16 -5.42
CA VAL A 109 -14.79 4.16 -4.04
C VAL A 109 -16.04 5.03 -3.88
N GLY A 110 -16.03 6.28 -4.37
CA GLY A 110 -17.16 7.22 -4.24
C GLY A 110 -18.43 6.73 -4.93
N SER A 111 -18.27 6.03 -6.07
CA SER A 111 -19.38 5.36 -6.75
C SER A 111 -20.05 4.25 -5.90
N ALA A 112 -19.38 3.72 -4.87
CA ALA A 112 -19.91 2.68 -3.98
C ALA A 112 -20.71 3.21 -2.77
N ALA A 113 -20.66 4.52 -2.50
CA ALA A 113 -21.35 5.13 -1.36
C ALA A 113 -22.80 5.56 -1.69
N ASP A 114 -23.12 5.84 -2.96
CA ASP A 114 -24.36 6.54 -3.36
C ASP A 114 -25.43 5.67 -4.06
N ALA A 115 -25.21 4.36 -4.20
CA ALA A 115 -26.23 3.42 -4.67
C ALA A 115 -25.90 2.03 -4.10
N ASP A 116 -26.89 1.17 -3.82
CA ASP A 116 -26.65 -0.25 -3.54
C ASP A 116 -26.29 -0.93 -4.87
N PRO A 117 -24.99 -1.05 -5.23
CA PRO A 117 -24.62 -1.52 -6.55
C PRO A 117 -24.80 -3.03 -6.54
N ALA A 118 -25.36 -3.57 -7.63
CA ALA A 118 -25.46 -5.02 -7.80
C ALA A 118 -24.10 -5.68 -7.51
N ALA A 119 -24.10 -6.86 -6.88
CA ALA A 119 -22.86 -7.51 -6.43
C ALA A 119 -21.80 -7.68 -7.55
N ALA A 120 -22.24 -7.83 -8.81
CA ALA A 120 -21.37 -7.89 -9.98
C ALA A 120 -20.61 -6.57 -10.24
N ASP A 121 -21.32 -5.43 -10.19
CA ASP A 121 -20.72 -4.10 -10.38
C ASP A 121 -19.69 -3.80 -9.28
N ARG A 122 -20.04 -4.12 -8.03
CA ARG A 122 -19.11 -4.03 -6.89
C ARG A 122 -17.83 -4.86 -7.10
N ARG A 123 -17.96 -6.08 -7.63
CA ARG A 123 -16.81 -6.96 -7.92
C ARG A 123 -15.88 -6.34 -8.98
N LEU A 124 -16.42 -5.80 -10.07
CA LEU A 124 -15.63 -5.18 -11.14
C LEU A 124 -14.84 -3.97 -10.63
N ARG A 125 -15.46 -3.15 -9.78
CA ARG A 125 -14.79 -1.99 -9.16
C ARG A 125 -13.64 -2.41 -8.26
N TYR A 126 -13.85 -3.40 -7.39
CA TYR A 126 -12.77 -3.92 -6.52
C TYR A 126 -11.62 -4.55 -7.30
N MET A 127 -11.90 -5.18 -8.44
CA MET A 127 -10.88 -5.74 -9.33
C MET A 127 -9.94 -4.66 -9.88
N VAL A 128 -10.48 -3.54 -10.36
CA VAL A 128 -9.66 -2.42 -10.86
C VAL A 128 -8.97 -1.69 -9.70
N LEU A 129 -9.69 -1.46 -8.60
CA LEU A 129 -9.16 -0.83 -7.39
C LEU A 129 -7.95 -1.60 -6.84
N ASP A 130 -8.01 -2.93 -6.82
CA ASP A 130 -6.91 -3.79 -6.39
C ASP A 130 -5.61 -3.57 -7.18
N ARG A 131 -5.70 -3.22 -8.46
CA ARG A 131 -4.54 -2.87 -9.30
C ARG A 131 -4.09 -1.44 -9.12
N ALA A 132 -5.01 -0.49 -8.97
CA ALA A 132 -4.67 0.89 -8.67
C ALA A 132 -3.90 1.01 -7.35
N ILE A 133 -4.40 0.40 -6.27
CA ILE A 133 -3.72 0.38 -4.96
C ILE A 133 -2.39 -0.37 -5.04
N GLY A 134 -2.30 -1.43 -5.86
CA GLY A 134 -1.02 -2.11 -6.12
C GLY A 134 0.03 -1.19 -6.75
N CYS A 135 -0.35 -0.42 -7.77
CA CYS A 135 0.52 0.59 -8.39
C CYS A 135 0.96 1.63 -7.37
N MET A 136 0.02 2.13 -6.55
CA MET A 136 0.30 3.12 -5.51
C MET A 136 1.30 2.60 -4.49
N TRP A 137 1.20 1.33 -4.11
CA TRP A 137 2.12 0.73 -3.16
C TRP A 137 3.53 0.66 -3.73
N THR A 138 3.66 0.17 -4.97
CA THR A 138 4.96 0.12 -5.66
C THR A 138 5.56 1.51 -5.84
N LEU A 139 4.74 2.49 -6.25
CA LEU A 139 5.16 3.87 -6.41
C LEU A 139 5.65 4.48 -5.08
N ALA A 140 4.88 4.29 -4.00
CA ALA A 140 5.23 4.77 -2.66
C ALA A 140 6.54 4.14 -2.15
N ARG A 141 6.77 2.83 -2.40
CA ARG A 141 8.05 2.17 -2.09
C ARG A 141 9.21 2.75 -2.91
N GLY A 142 8.97 3.04 -4.20
CA GLY A 142 9.96 3.62 -5.11
C GLY A 142 10.51 4.96 -4.62
N VAL A 143 9.63 5.84 -4.12
CA VAL A 143 10.04 7.13 -3.53
C VAL A 143 10.39 7.06 -2.05
N GLY A 144 10.30 5.88 -1.42
CA GLY A 144 10.58 5.72 0.01
C GLY A 144 9.57 6.44 0.93
N GLY A 145 8.31 6.54 0.51
CA GLY A 145 7.23 7.17 1.29
C GLY A 145 6.99 8.64 1.00
N GLU A 146 7.85 9.32 0.23
CA GLU A 146 7.72 10.73 -0.16
C GLU A 146 6.67 10.96 -1.28
N VAL A 147 5.48 10.39 -1.10
CA VAL A 147 4.32 10.65 -1.95
C VAL A 147 3.53 11.86 -1.42
N PRO A 148 2.89 12.65 -2.31
CA PRO A 148 2.11 13.82 -1.93
C PRO A 148 0.70 13.43 -1.44
N ALA A 149 0.65 12.55 -0.44
CA ALA A 149 -0.60 12.10 0.17
C ALA A 149 -1.21 13.20 1.06
N THR A 150 -2.47 13.56 0.78
CA THR A 150 -3.24 14.49 1.62
C THR A 150 -3.95 13.75 2.77
N PRO A 151 -4.40 14.44 3.82
CA PRO A 151 -5.19 13.82 4.89
C PRO A 151 -6.43 13.08 4.37
N ASP A 152 -7.17 13.67 3.43
CA ASP A 152 -8.37 13.04 2.84
C ASP A 152 -8.03 11.76 2.07
N GLN A 153 -6.89 11.74 1.37
CA GLN A 153 -6.41 10.55 0.67
C GLN A 153 -6.02 9.44 1.66
N ILE A 154 -5.44 9.80 2.81
CA ILE A 154 -5.13 8.84 3.89
C ILE A 154 -6.43 8.23 4.42
N GLU A 155 -7.45 9.05 4.69
CA GLU A 155 -8.76 8.54 5.14
C GLU A 155 -9.42 7.66 4.07
N GLY A 156 -9.33 8.01 2.79
CA GLY A 156 -9.81 7.18 1.69
C GLY A 156 -9.12 5.81 1.63
N LEU A 157 -7.79 5.77 1.79
CA LEU A 157 -7.03 4.52 1.85
C LEU A 157 -7.36 3.68 3.09
N ILE A 158 -7.58 4.31 4.24
CA ILE A 158 -8.07 3.66 5.45
C ILE A 158 -9.44 3.04 5.19
N PHE A 159 -10.37 3.79 4.58
CA PHE A 159 -11.69 3.30 4.21
C PHE A 159 -11.60 2.08 3.29
N VAL A 160 -10.76 2.11 2.25
CA VAL A 160 -10.53 0.97 1.37
C VAL A 160 -10.01 -0.23 2.16
N CYS A 161 -9.04 -0.05 3.05
CA CYS A 161 -8.51 -1.13 3.88
C CYS A 161 -9.56 -1.75 4.81
N SER A 162 -10.50 -0.94 5.32
CA SER A 162 -11.56 -1.39 6.23
C SER A 162 -12.73 -2.08 5.53
N THR A 163 -13.02 -1.70 4.28
CA THR A 163 -14.21 -2.18 3.56
C THR A 163 -13.90 -3.21 2.47
N ALA A 164 -12.62 -3.38 2.09
CA ALA A 164 -12.22 -4.31 1.06
C ALA A 164 -12.64 -5.77 1.38
N PRO A 165 -13.27 -6.48 0.44
CA PRO A 165 -13.79 -7.83 0.65
C PRO A 165 -12.68 -8.90 0.70
N GLY A 166 -11.51 -8.61 0.13
CA GLY A 166 -10.40 -9.57 0.00
C GLY A 166 -9.14 -9.13 0.75
N HIS A 167 -8.41 -10.10 1.30
CA HIS A 167 -7.15 -9.85 2.01
C HIS A 167 -6.07 -9.22 1.12
N ALA A 168 -6.00 -9.58 -0.17
CA ALA A 168 -4.99 -9.04 -1.08
C ALA A 168 -5.07 -7.50 -1.21
N LEU A 169 -6.27 -6.94 -1.38
CA LEU A 169 -6.46 -5.49 -1.44
C LEU A 169 -6.14 -4.82 -0.09
N ARG A 170 -6.53 -5.45 1.02
CA ARG A 170 -6.20 -4.96 2.37
C ARG A 170 -4.70 -4.90 2.60
N VAL A 171 -3.95 -5.94 2.22
CA VAL A 171 -2.47 -5.97 2.31
C VAL A 171 -1.87 -4.81 1.53
N LYS A 172 -2.32 -4.59 0.29
CA LYS A 172 -1.80 -3.48 -0.54
C LYS A 172 -2.13 -2.12 0.07
N ALA A 173 -3.35 -1.91 0.56
CA ALA A 173 -3.74 -0.66 1.20
C ALA A 173 -2.93 -0.39 2.47
N VAL A 174 -2.73 -1.42 3.31
CA VAL A 174 -1.81 -1.39 4.46
C VAL A 174 -0.40 -1.02 4.00
N GLY A 175 0.10 -1.65 2.93
CA GLY A 175 1.39 -1.35 2.31
C GLY A 175 1.55 0.12 1.90
N VAL A 176 0.56 0.69 1.22
CA VAL A 176 0.55 2.12 0.85
C VAL A 176 0.61 2.99 2.11
N LEU A 177 -0.30 2.74 3.07
CA LEU A 177 -0.41 3.50 4.31
C LEU A 177 0.91 3.46 5.11
N GLY A 178 1.53 2.29 5.24
CA GLY A 178 2.80 2.18 5.96
C GLY A 178 3.95 2.92 5.29
N ASN A 179 3.99 2.97 3.94
CA ASN A 179 4.97 3.80 3.25
C ASN A 179 4.73 5.30 3.50
N ILE A 180 3.46 5.76 3.47
CA ILE A 180 3.11 7.16 3.79
C ILE A 180 3.49 7.50 5.24
N ALA A 181 3.25 6.58 6.19
CA ALA A 181 3.53 6.81 7.61
C ALA A 181 5.03 6.99 7.92
N ARG A 182 5.93 6.56 7.03
CA ARG A 182 7.38 6.72 7.19
C ARG A 182 7.89 8.10 6.75
N ARG A 183 7.03 8.94 6.17
CA ARG A 183 7.42 10.24 5.64
C ARG A 183 8.00 11.14 6.71
N GLN A 184 9.13 11.77 6.42
CA GLN A 184 9.85 12.66 7.33
C GLN A 184 10.55 13.78 6.55
N PRO A 185 10.76 14.96 7.15
CA PRO A 185 10.30 15.40 8.47
C PRO A 185 8.90 16.05 8.45
N GLY A 186 8.26 16.17 9.60
CA GLY A 186 7.08 17.03 9.82
C GLY A 186 5.72 16.39 9.53
N HIS A 187 5.66 15.09 9.30
CA HIS A 187 4.42 14.35 8.99
C HIS A 187 3.87 13.54 10.18
N VAL A 188 4.08 14.06 11.39
CA VAL A 188 3.74 13.39 12.66
C VAL A 188 2.24 13.06 12.75
N ASP A 189 1.35 13.95 12.30
CA ASP A 189 -0.11 13.70 12.38
C ASP A 189 -0.56 12.57 11.44
N ALA A 190 0.00 12.53 10.23
CA ALA A 190 -0.24 11.44 9.29
C ALA A 190 0.28 10.10 9.85
N ASN A 191 1.51 10.11 10.38
CA ASN A 191 2.10 8.95 11.05
C ASN A 191 1.21 8.48 12.22
N ARG A 192 0.78 9.39 13.08
CA ARG A 192 -0.11 9.11 14.22
C ARG A 192 -1.41 8.45 13.77
N ARG A 193 -2.09 9.04 12.78
CA ARG A 193 -3.37 8.54 12.27
C ARG A 193 -3.26 7.13 11.71
N ILE A 194 -2.22 6.90 10.89
CA ILE A 194 -1.97 5.61 10.25
C ILE A 194 -1.49 4.58 11.28
N GLY A 195 -0.55 4.94 12.16
CA GLY A 195 -0.01 4.06 13.19
C GLY A 195 -1.09 3.53 14.13
N LEU A 196 -1.97 4.40 14.61
CA LEU A 196 -3.12 3.99 15.43
C LEU A 196 -4.08 3.10 14.64
N PHE A 197 -4.33 3.40 13.36
CA PHE A 197 -5.16 2.55 12.51
C PHE A 197 -4.59 1.13 12.34
N LEU A 198 -3.28 1.01 12.05
CA LEU A 198 -2.61 -0.27 11.87
C LEU A 198 -2.69 -1.11 13.16
N VAL A 199 -2.37 -0.51 14.31
CA VAL A 199 -2.39 -1.21 15.60
C VAL A 199 -3.82 -1.62 15.96
N ASP A 200 -4.79 -0.72 15.85
CA ASP A 200 -6.12 -0.94 16.46
C ASP A 200 -7.08 -1.69 15.53
N HIS A 201 -7.12 -1.28 14.26
CA HIS A 201 -8.11 -1.76 13.32
C HIS A 201 -7.58 -2.85 12.39
N VAL A 202 -6.28 -2.89 12.10
CA VAL A 202 -5.70 -3.97 11.29
C VAL A 202 -5.26 -5.11 12.19
N ILE A 203 -4.45 -4.85 13.22
CA ILE A 203 -3.87 -5.91 14.05
C ILE A 203 -4.84 -6.32 15.16
N ALA A 204 -5.19 -5.42 16.09
CA ALA A 204 -5.95 -5.78 17.28
C ALA A 204 -7.33 -6.35 16.94
N ALA A 205 -8.09 -5.65 16.08
CA ALA A 205 -9.42 -6.10 15.66
C ALA A 205 -9.38 -7.48 14.96
N SER A 206 -8.39 -7.73 14.10
CA SER A 206 -8.22 -9.03 13.43
C SER A 206 -7.87 -10.14 14.41
N LEU A 207 -7.03 -9.87 15.40
CA LEU A 207 -6.67 -10.83 16.44
C LEU A 207 -7.88 -11.14 17.34
N GLN A 208 -8.68 -10.14 17.69
CA GLN A 208 -9.91 -10.31 18.47
C GLN A 208 -10.96 -11.11 17.71
N ALA A 209 -11.16 -10.83 16.42
CA ALA A 209 -12.10 -11.58 15.58
C ALA A 209 -11.70 -13.07 15.47
N ASN A 210 -10.40 -13.37 15.44
CA ASN A 210 -9.90 -14.75 15.41
C ASN A 210 -10.02 -15.49 16.74
N ALA A 211 -10.11 -14.78 17.87
CA ALA A 211 -10.32 -15.41 19.17
C ALA A 211 -11.74 -15.95 19.35
N GLN A 212 -12.70 -15.54 18.51
CA GLN A 212 -14.08 -15.98 18.58
C GLN A 212 -14.28 -17.37 17.92
N PRO A 213 -15.24 -18.18 18.40
CA PRO A 213 -15.60 -19.44 17.75
C PRO A 213 -15.99 -19.22 16.29
N GLY A 214 -15.29 -19.88 15.35
CA GLY A 214 -15.48 -19.68 13.91
C GLY A 214 -14.55 -18.64 13.27
N GLY A 215 -13.56 -18.12 14.01
CA GLY A 215 -12.53 -17.23 13.47
C GLY A 215 -11.83 -17.78 12.23
N THR A 216 -11.68 -16.94 11.20
CA THR A 216 -11.10 -17.32 9.91
C THR A 216 -9.66 -16.84 9.75
N CYS A 217 -8.79 -17.70 9.20
CA CYS A 217 -7.40 -17.39 8.81
C CYS A 217 -7.26 -16.22 7.78
N ALA A 218 -8.35 -15.67 7.28
CA ALA A 218 -8.37 -14.64 6.23
C ALA A 218 -7.67 -13.33 6.62
N ALA A 219 -7.36 -13.11 7.91
CA ALA A 219 -6.71 -11.89 8.38
C ALA A 219 -5.18 -11.99 8.59
N VAL A 220 -4.56 -13.16 8.33
CA VAL A 220 -3.14 -13.36 8.63
C VAL A 220 -2.24 -12.46 7.80
N GLU A 221 -2.49 -12.33 6.49
CA GLU A 221 -1.63 -11.53 5.61
C GLU A 221 -1.67 -10.04 5.95
N PRO A 222 -2.84 -9.37 6.10
CA PRO A 222 -2.86 -7.96 6.49
C PRO A 222 -2.22 -7.69 7.86
N VAL A 223 -2.36 -8.61 8.82
CA VAL A 223 -1.76 -8.49 10.16
C VAL A 223 -0.24 -8.61 10.09
N ALA A 224 0.29 -9.59 9.36
CA ALA A 224 1.72 -9.75 9.18
C ALA A 224 2.34 -8.53 8.48
N GLU A 225 1.71 -8.04 7.42
CA GLU A 225 2.15 -6.84 6.69
C GLU A 225 2.13 -5.60 7.58
N ALA A 226 1.07 -5.39 8.37
CA ALA A 226 0.98 -4.26 9.29
C ALA A 226 2.07 -4.31 10.36
N LEU A 227 2.44 -5.50 10.85
CA LEU A 227 3.53 -5.66 11.81
C LEU A 227 4.88 -5.31 11.19
N ASP A 228 5.18 -5.83 9.99
CA ASP A 228 6.43 -5.52 9.28
C ASP A 228 6.58 -4.00 9.06
N LEU A 229 5.50 -3.33 8.64
CA LEU A 229 5.49 -1.87 8.48
C LEU A 229 5.64 -1.13 9.80
N LEU A 230 5.06 -1.61 10.91
CA LEU A 230 5.25 -0.97 12.21
C LEU A 230 6.71 -1.05 12.68
N PHE A 231 7.41 -2.14 12.36
CA PHE A 231 8.84 -2.27 12.66
C PHE A 231 9.66 -1.28 11.83
N ASP A 232 9.33 -1.11 10.55
CA ASP A 232 9.97 -0.11 9.69
C ASP A 232 9.69 1.33 10.11
N ILE A 233 8.44 1.63 10.48
CA ILE A 233 8.02 2.96 10.91
C ILE A 233 8.74 3.31 12.21
N TYR A 234 8.60 2.51 13.27
CA TYR A 234 9.07 2.83 14.62
C TYR A 234 10.40 2.17 15.01
N GLY A 235 11.21 1.85 14.01
CA GLY A 235 12.50 1.16 14.17
C GLY A 235 13.59 1.97 14.85
N ASP A 236 13.49 3.31 14.85
CA ASP A 236 14.51 4.20 15.39
C ASP A 236 13.88 5.32 16.24
N MET A 237 14.38 5.50 17.46
CA MET A 237 13.97 6.59 18.36
C MET A 237 14.30 8.00 17.86
N ALA A 238 15.22 8.14 16.90
CA ALA A 238 15.63 9.42 16.32
C ALA A 238 14.59 9.98 15.34
N TYR A 239 13.62 9.17 14.92
CA TYR A 239 12.54 9.61 14.06
C TYR A 239 11.62 10.61 14.78
N ASP A 240 11.22 11.66 14.05
CA ASP A 240 10.45 12.78 14.57
C ASP A 240 9.08 12.38 15.16
N TYR A 241 8.54 11.24 14.72
CA TYR A 241 7.29 10.69 15.21
C TYR A 241 7.43 9.65 16.34
N ASP A 242 8.63 9.14 16.67
CA ASP A 242 8.76 8.07 17.67
C ASP A 242 8.30 8.53 19.06
N GLU A 243 8.83 9.66 19.54
CA GLU A 243 8.41 10.24 20.82
C GLU A 243 6.93 10.69 20.81
N PRO A 244 6.46 11.55 19.88
CA PRO A 244 5.09 12.06 19.96
C PRO A 244 4.00 11.03 19.61
N VAL A 245 4.34 9.93 18.95
CA VAL A 245 3.38 8.88 18.56
C VAL A 245 3.65 7.58 19.30
N PHE A 246 4.76 6.90 19.03
CA PHE A 246 5.00 5.56 19.59
C PHE A 246 5.03 5.55 21.11
N VAL A 247 5.75 6.50 21.71
CA VAL A 247 5.89 6.63 23.18
C VAL A 247 4.62 7.18 23.80
N ARG A 248 4.16 8.37 23.37
CA ARG A 248 3.01 9.05 24.00
C ARG A 248 1.69 8.30 23.81
N GLU A 249 1.46 7.64 22.66
CA GLU A 249 0.27 6.82 22.43
C GLU A 249 0.39 5.41 23.02
N LYS A 250 1.49 5.11 23.73
CA LYS A 250 1.70 3.85 24.44
C LYS A 250 1.54 2.63 23.54
N LEU A 251 2.13 2.68 22.33
CA LEU A 251 2.02 1.58 21.38
C LEU A 251 2.75 0.31 21.87
N LEU A 252 3.87 0.46 22.57
CA LEU A 252 4.65 -0.68 23.09
C LEU A 252 3.85 -1.61 24.04
N PRO A 253 3.15 -1.11 25.08
CA PRO A 253 2.23 -1.93 25.87
C PRO A 253 1.17 -2.67 25.04
N ARG A 254 0.63 -2.05 23.99
CA ARG A 254 -0.39 -2.66 23.12
C ARG A 254 0.21 -3.81 22.32
N LEU A 255 1.39 -3.61 21.72
CA LEU A 255 2.12 -4.66 21.01
C LEU A 255 2.46 -5.86 21.92
N ARG A 256 2.82 -5.62 23.20
CA ARG A 256 3.03 -6.70 24.18
C ARG A 256 1.79 -7.58 24.37
N GLN A 257 0.61 -6.97 24.44
CA GLN A 257 -0.64 -7.70 24.60
C GLN A 257 -1.01 -8.53 23.36
N MET A 258 -0.50 -8.15 22.17
CA MET A 258 -0.79 -8.84 20.91
C MET A 258 0.07 -10.10 20.68
N LEU A 259 1.17 -10.28 21.42
CA LEU A 259 2.12 -11.39 21.18
C LEU A 259 1.48 -12.79 21.34
N ALA A 260 0.69 -12.99 22.40
CA ALA A 260 0.02 -14.28 22.64
C ALA A 260 -1.11 -14.55 21.62
N PRO A 261 -2.02 -13.59 21.32
CA PRO A 261 -2.99 -13.72 20.23
C PRO A 261 -2.34 -13.99 18.87
N MET A 262 -1.20 -13.35 18.56
CA MET A 262 -0.49 -13.57 17.31
C MET A 262 0.02 -15.01 17.18
N ARG A 263 0.57 -15.60 18.26
CA ARG A 263 0.93 -17.02 18.29
C ARG A 263 -0.27 -17.94 18.07
N SER A 264 -1.44 -17.57 18.60
CA SER A 264 -2.69 -18.32 18.38
C SER A 264 -3.12 -18.24 16.91
N LEU A 265 -3.07 -17.03 16.33
CA LEU A 265 -3.39 -16.80 14.93
C LEU A 265 -2.49 -17.65 14.00
N CYS A 266 -1.18 -17.70 14.22
CA CYS A 266 -0.32 -18.52 13.38
C CYS A 266 -0.70 -20.01 13.44
N LYS A 267 -1.16 -20.51 14.59
CA LYS A 267 -1.64 -21.91 14.75
C LYS A 267 -2.87 -22.24 13.91
N THR A 268 -3.69 -21.26 13.52
CA THR A 268 -4.85 -21.50 12.65
C THR A 268 -4.45 -21.73 11.19
N VAL A 269 -3.23 -21.34 10.80
CA VAL A 269 -2.71 -21.57 9.44
C VAL A 269 -2.25 -23.02 9.31
N ASP A 270 -2.92 -23.79 8.46
CA ASP A 270 -2.50 -25.15 8.11
C ASP A 270 -1.18 -25.11 7.33
N ARG A 271 -0.09 -25.50 7.99
CA ARG A 271 1.27 -25.52 7.41
C ARG A 271 1.39 -26.43 6.19
N ARG A 272 0.56 -27.47 6.06
CA ARG A 272 0.62 -28.40 4.92
C ARG A 272 0.03 -27.78 3.67
N LYS A 273 -1.02 -26.97 3.81
CA LYS A 273 -1.71 -26.29 2.70
C LYS A 273 -1.11 -24.92 2.39
N HIS A 274 -0.72 -24.16 3.41
CA HIS A 274 -0.28 -22.77 3.31
C HIS A 274 1.07 -22.55 4.01
N ARG A 275 2.08 -23.33 3.60
CA ARG A 275 3.43 -23.29 4.20
C ARG A 275 4.03 -21.88 4.22
N SER A 276 4.02 -21.19 3.09
CA SER A 276 4.59 -19.83 2.97
C SER A 276 3.90 -18.83 3.89
N LEU A 277 2.58 -18.85 3.94
CA LEU A 277 1.80 -18.00 4.85
C LEU A 277 2.11 -18.32 6.32
N ARG A 278 2.25 -19.61 6.64
CA ARG A 278 2.61 -20.04 7.98
C ARG A 278 4.00 -19.53 8.38
N ASP A 279 4.98 -19.70 7.51
CA ASP A 279 6.35 -19.28 7.76
C ASP A 279 6.43 -17.74 7.91
N ARG A 280 5.68 -16.96 7.08
CA ARG A 280 5.53 -15.51 7.26
C ARG A 280 4.93 -15.13 8.62
N CYS A 281 3.88 -15.82 9.06
CA CYS A 281 3.26 -15.54 10.35
C CYS A 281 4.20 -15.84 11.53
N ASP A 282 4.91 -16.98 11.47
CA ASP A 282 5.88 -17.36 12.50
C ASP A 282 7.06 -16.36 12.54
N LEU A 283 7.51 -15.85 11.38
CA LEU A 283 8.53 -14.79 11.30
C LEU A 283 8.03 -13.47 11.90
N ALA A 284 6.84 -13.00 11.52
CA ALA A 284 6.25 -11.77 12.06
C ALA A 284 6.09 -11.85 13.60
N THR A 285 5.78 -13.04 14.13
CA THR A 285 5.70 -13.28 15.58
C THR A 285 7.08 -13.19 16.26
N GLN A 286 8.11 -13.71 15.62
CA GLN A 286 9.49 -13.63 16.12
C GLN A 286 9.98 -12.18 16.11
N ASN A 287 9.75 -11.47 15.00
CA ASN A 287 10.11 -10.06 14.86
C ASN A 287 9.36 -9.18 15.85
N LEU A 288 8.05 -9.43 16.09
CA LEU A 288 7.29 -8.72 17.12
C LEU A 288 7.91 -8.86 18.51
N ARG A 289 8.33 -10.07 18.88
CA ARG A 289 9.00 -10.31 20.17
C ARG A 289 10.31 -9.53 20.25
N ALA A 290 11.17 -9.65 19.23
CA ALA A 290 12.46 -8.96 19.19
C ALA A 290 12.28 -7.43 19.23
N PHE A 291 11.32 -6.91 18.48
CA PHE A 291 10.98 -5.49 18.45
C PHE A 291 10.50 -4.98 19.82
N ILE A 292 9.66 -5.73 20.52
CA ILE A 292 9.22 -5.40 21.89
C ILE A 292 10.42 -5.34 22.86
N GLU A 293 11.33 -6.31 22.77
CA GLU A 293 12.52 -6.38 23.61
C GLU A 293 13.44 -5.18 23.32
N TYR A 294 13.72 -4.91 22.04
CA TYR A 294 14.48 -3.75 21.55
C TYR A 294 13.91 -2.42 22.05
N LYS A 295 12.62 -2.14 21.79
CA LYS A 295 11.98 -0.87 22.21
C LYS A 295 11.88 -0.72 23.72
N ALA A 296 11.94 -1.81 24.49
CA ALA A 296 11.94 -1.75 25.96
C ALA A 296 13.30 -1.30 26.54
N THR A 297 14.38 -1.47 25.78
CA THR A 297 15.75 -1.11 26.20
C THR A 297 16.26 0.13 25.52
N GLU A 298 15.72 0.50 24.36
CA GLU A 298 16.21 1.62 23.54
C GLU A 298 16.40 2.91 24.35
N ARG A 299 15.44 3.25 25.22
CA ARG A 299 15.42 4.50 26.01
C ARG A 299 15.89 4.34 27.46
N LYS A 300 16.49 3.19 27.81
CA LYS A 300 17.09 2.97 29.14
C LYS A 300 18.57 3.35 29.11
#